data_AF-A0A967HIG5-F1
#
_entry.id   AF-A0A967HIG5-F1
#
_cell.length_a   1.000
_cell.length_b   1.000
_cell.length_c   1.000
_cell.angle_alpha   90.00
_cell.angle_beta   90.00
_cell.angle_gamma   90.00
#
_symmetry.space_group_name_H-M   'P 1'
#
loop_
_entity.id
_entity.type
_entity.pdbx_description
1 polymer ?
#
loop_
_entity_poly.entity_id
_entity_poly.type
_entity_poly.pdbx_seq_one_letter_code
_entity_poly.pdbx_strand_id
1 'polypeptide(L)' 'DHVTHCPYKGQAEYWSIDIGEQGYENAVWSYRRPLPESVGIAGLLSFYPSQVDVVVDGVPLPSH' A
#
# COMPACT_ATOMS: atom_id res chain seq x y z
N ASP A 1 -0.88 13.88 -3.71
CA ASP A 1 -2.12 13.18 -3.31
C ASP A 1 -2.67 12.43 -4.53
N HIS A 2 -2.39 11.12 -4.61
CA HIS A 2 -3.01 10.24 -5.60
C HIS A 2 -4.11 9.45 -4.88
N VAL A 3 -5.31 9.39 -5.45
CA VAL A 3 -6.43 8.66 -4.88
C VAL A 3 -7.05 7.82 -5.99
N THR A 4 -7.01 6.51 -5.83
CA THR A 4 -7.65 5.58 -6.77
C THR A 4 -8.94 5.08 -6.15
N HIS A 5 -10.07 5.35 -6.82
CA HIS A 5 -11.38 4.86 -6.42
C HIS A 5 -11.64 3.50 -7.07
N CYS A 6 -11.77 2.46 -6.26
CA CYS A 6 -12.24 1.15 -6.73
C CYS A 6 -13.69 0.95 -6.25
N PRO A 7 -14.65 0.64 -7.16
CA PRO A 7 -16.06 0.47 -6.80
C PRO A 7 -16.34 -0.66 -5.80
N TYR A 8 -15.39 -1.56 -5.58
CA TYR A 8 -15.50 -2.69 -4.65
C TYR A 8 -14.68 -2.53 -3.36
N LYS A 9 -13.60 -1.74 -3.39
CA LYS A 9 -12.63 -1.63 -2.27
C LYS A 9 -12.66 -0.28 -1.58
N GLY A 10 -13.33 0.72 -2.16
CA GLY A 10 -13.41 2.07 -1.60
C GLY A 10 -12.23 2.95 -2.04
N GLN A 11 -11.92 3.93 -1.21
CA GLN A 11 -10.89 4.94 -1.47
C GLN A 11 -9.53 4.43 -1.00
N ALA A 12 -8.59 4.30 -1.92
CA ALA A 12 -7.18 4.09 -1.59
C ALA A 12 -6.50 5.44 -1.36
N GLU A 13 -5.78 5.55 -0.26
CA GLU A 13 -4.89 6.67 0.00
C GLU A 13 -3.46 6.21 -0.18
N TYR A 14 -2.64 7.08 -0.74
CA TYR A 14 -1.27 6.79 -1.13
C TYR A 14 -0.31 7.68 -0.35
N TRP A 15 0.83 7.11 0.02
CA TRP A 15 1.94 7.81 0.65
C TRP A 15 3.21 7.59 -0.16
N SER A 16 4.00 8.64 -0.29
CA SER A 16 5.37 8.57 -0.79
C SER A 16 6.32 8.33 0.38
N ILE A 17 7.41 7.60 0.14
CA ILE A 17 8.45 7.35 1.14
C ILE A 17 9.71 8.08 0.69
N ASP A 18 10.29 8.89 1.57
CA ASP A 18 11.61 9.47 1.37
C ASP A 18 12.63 8.73 2.25
N ILE A 19 13.64 8.10 1.63
CA ILE A 19 14.73 7.40 2.32
C ILE A 19 16.05 8.02 1.88
N GLY A 20 16.61 8.88 2.73
CA GLY A 20 17.84 9.62 2.41
C GLY A 20 17.61 10.55 1.21
N GLU A 21 18.34 10.31 0.13
CA GLU A 21 18.20 11.06 -1.14
C GLU A 21 17.24 10.39 -2.14
N GLN A 22 16.69 9.22 -1.81
CA GLN A 22 15.82 8.45 -2.69
C GLN A 22 14.35 8.66 -2.31
N GLY A 23 13.58 9.29 -3.20
CA GLY A 23 12.12 9.40 -3.08
C GLY A 23 11.41 8.28 -3.84
N TYR A 24 10.43 7.63 -3.19
CA TYR A 24 9.56 6.63 -3.78
C TYR A 24 8.13 7.16 -3.81
N GLU A 25 7.69 7.64 -4.97
CA GLU A 25 6.37 8.23 -5.11
C GLU A 25 5.26 7.18 -5.07
N ASN A 26 4.23 7.43 -4.24
CA ASN A 26 3.05 6.56 -4.11
C ASN A 26 3.40 5.09 -3.81
N ALA A 27 4.51 4.86 -3.11
CA ALA A 27 5.05 3.52 -2.85
C ALA A 27 4.19 2.66 -1.92
N VAL A 28 3.37 3.31 -1.09
CA VAL A 28 2.48 2.66 -0.12
C VAL A 28 1.06 3.12 -0.34
N TRP A 29 0.10 2.21 -0.24
CA TRP A 29 -1.32 2.57 -0.18
C TRP A 29 -2.10 1.75 0.82
N SER A 30 -3.22 2.28 1.25
CA SER A 30 -4.16 1.62 2.16
C SER A 30 -5.59 2.02 1.86
N TYR A 31 -6.52 1.12 2.14
CA TYR A 31 -7.94 1.43 2.19
C TYR A 31 -8.32 1.70 3.66
N ARG A 32 -8.29 2.97 4.08
CA ARG A 32 -8.69 3.35 5.46
C ARG A 32 -10.20 3.20 5.70
N ARG A 33 -11.01 3.35 4.67
CA ARG A 33 -12.47 3.18 4.70
C ARG A 33 -12.92 2.28 3.55
N PRO A 34 -12.66 0.96 3.62
CA PRO A 34 -13.08 0.05 2.58
C PRO A 34 -14.60 -0.17 2.63
N LEU A 35 -15.16 -0.62 1.50
CA LEU A 35 -16.56 -1.02 1.43
C LEU A 35 -16.79 -2.33 2.22
N PRO A 36 -18.04 -2.66 2.60
CA PRO A 36 -18.37 -3.82 3.45
C PRO A 36 -17.76 -5.15 2.98
N GLU A 37 -17.66 -5.33 1.66
CA GLU A 37 -17.09 -6.52 1.01
C GLU A 37 -15.57 -6.64 1.18
N SER A 38 -14.89 -5.55 1.56
CA SER A 38 -13.44 -5.44 1.69
C SER A 38 -13.00 -5.03 3.11
N VAL A 39 -13.85 -5.21 4.13
CA VAL A 39 -13.51 -4.85 5.52
C VAL A 39 -12.28 -5.61 6.04
N GLY A 40 -12.03 -6.83 5.54
CA GLY A 40 -10.86 -7.61 5.93
C GLY A 40 -9.50 -6.98 5.58
N ILE A 41 -9.47 -5.99 4.68
CA ILE A 41 -8.25 -5.25 4.32
C ILE A 41 -8.21 -3.83 4.89
N ALA A 42 -9.15 -3.48 5.77
CA ALA A 42 -9.21 -2.16 6.39
C ALA A 42 -7.93 -1.86 7.18
N GLY A 43 -7.26 -0.75 6.83
CA GLY A 43 -6.04 -0.32 7.50
C GLY A 43 -4.79 -1.15 7.21
N LEU A 44 -4.87 -2.16 6.33
CA LEU A 44 -3.68 -2.85 5.84
C LEU A 44 -2.89 -1.94 4.90
N LEU A 45 -1.57 -1.98 5.01
CA LEU A 45 -0.65 -1.29 4.11
C LEU A 45 -0.23 -2.24 3.00
N SER A 46 -0.25 -1.74 1.77
CA SER A 46 0.20 -2.46 0.58
C SER A 46 1.31 -1.70 -0.10
N PHE A 47 2.25 -2.44 -0.69
CA PHE A 47 3.48 -1.92 -1.28
C PHE A 47 3.64 -2.44 -2.71
N TYR A 48 4.32 -1.69 -3.58
CA TYR A 48 4.67 -2.17 -4.91
C TYR A 48 5.92 -3.06 -4.85
N PRO A 49 5.83 -4.38 -5.15
CA PRO A 49 6.98 -5.28 -5.06
C PRO A 49 8.12 -4.92 -6.02
N SER A 50 7.80 -4.22 -7.11
CA SER A 50 8.79 -3.72 -8.07
C SER A 50 9.60 -2.52 -7.55
N GLN A 51 9.17 -1.90 -6.45
CA GLN A 51 9.79 -0.70 -5.90
C GLN A 51 10.45 -0.95 -4.54
N VAL A 52 9.96 -1.91 -3.76
CA VAL A 52 10.45 -2.18 -2.41
C VAL A 52 10.47 -3.68 -2.09
N ASP A 53 11.45 -4.08 -1.29
CA ASP A 53 11.47 -5.38 -0.61
C ASP A 53 10.76 -5.25 0.74
N VAL A 54 9.80 -6.13 1.01
CA VAL A 54 9.05 -6.14 2.27
C VAL A 54 9.50 -7.33 3.10
N VAL A 55 9.92 -7.06 4.34
CA VAL A 55 10.30 -8.09 5.31
C VAL A 55 9.35 -8.03 6.50
N VAL A 56 8.69 -9.14 6.81
CA VAL A 56 7.77 -9.28 7.95
C VAL A 56 8.38 -10.24 8.93
N ASP A 57 8.63 -9.80 10.16
CA ASP A 57 9.22 -10.61 11.23
C ASP A 57 10.54 -11.31 10.83
N GLY A 58 11.34 -10.63 10.01
CA GLY A 58 12.62 -11.16 9.49
C GLY A 58 12.47 -12.10 8.30
N VAL A 59 11.26 -12.35 7.81
CA VAL A 59 10.98 -13.17 6.64
C VAL A 59 10.66 -12.25 5.44
N PRO A 60 11.44 -12.30 4.35
CA PRO A 60 11.14 -11.53 3.15
C PRO A 60 9.86 -12.06 2.50
N LEU A 61 8.97 -11.16 2.10
CA LEU A 61 7.83 -11.50 1.26
C LEU A 61 8.34 -11.89 -0.13
N PRO A 62 7.87 -13.02 -0.69
CA PRO A 62 8.27 -13.42 -2.02
C PRO A 62 7.81 -12.38 -3.05
N SER A 63 8.75 -11.91 -3.86
CA SER A 63 8.46 -11.13 -5.06
C SER A 63 7.81 -12.05 -6.10
N HIS A 64 6.63 -11.67 -6.58
CA HIS A 64 5.92 -12.35 -7.68
C HIS A 64 6.47 -11.93 -9.04
#